data_AF-A0A017TEH0-F1
#
_entry.id   AF-A0A017TEH0-F1
#
_cell.length_a   1.000
_cell.length_b   1.000
_cell.length_c   1.000
_cell.angle_alpha   90.00
_cell.angle_beta   90.00
_cell.angle_gamma   90.00
#
_symmetry.space_group_name_H-M   'P 1'
#
loop_
_entity.id
_entity.type
_entity.pdbx_description
1 polymer ?
#
loop_
_entity_poly.entity_id
_entity_poly.type
_entity_poly.pdbx_seq_one_letter_code
_entity_poly.pdbx_strand_id
1 'polypeptide(L)'
;MLPLPPRTHGVPIQGVQFTALAIAEARANAVGAVRFTCGEQRLHIDLLLVAWHGASGFAPGAVVESLGVEVPYPAIRALFRRGRALCLALDPEACAPYNRFTLTRFTEAPVDTLARAYQARQRAHVASLAAPLPLGVVTALAAPADLVSGPLGVASLAAVVAAVAWFALRVLVRALTWGGPNSDRRRDALEAELSRRMGFFAAPPVGVHPRTVAGPPPSPPPFTPGTSNVRPPPLPPPFAPGASNLPPAPPPPPPPGVADEGIFARPRALVPVAIVAVFVVATLAFVQRFATPRAPTPLATIDRVGPTALARARRWSDLDPAALAPIEPSLPRCLCERADSLLWRDGVPHLSLFFGSGPDDTSGAVAPDEDGEYAFDLAVVNNGAEPLRDVRVLLTFARRDAGNRRTGITERGLFYEGLLRPARAVKWHVEAPGTEIKVEPGVVGPLPGEAAPPEAYVELTRARSRAVRIHAAKMLAYHRDPRAPDALGELGGGSNAQEEETLDRIRRAAAPVIPCGATQRGDRLGVCVFNASAMSYTGAVLREVREGGDAGVREWKIDATLPVHEGLKLDLPLEGELPPDMVVEPGRVAPPPR
;
A
#
# COMPACT_ATOMS: atom_id res chain seq x y z
N MET A 1 15.01 -6.83 -18.06
CA MET A 1 16.16 -6.38 -17.24
C MET A 1 16.63 -5.08 -17.84
N LEU A 2 16.30 -3.95 -17.21
CA LEU A 2 16.93 -2.66 -17.53
C LEU A 2 18.38 -2.70 -17.00
N PRO A 3 19.34 -2.10 -17.71
CA PRO A 3 20.72 -2.04 -17.23
C PRO A 3 20.76 -1.24 -15.92
N LEU A 4 21.32 -1.84 -14.88
CA LEU A 4 21.57 -1.15 -13.62
C LEU A 4 22.54 0.02 -13.87
N PRO A 5 22.29 1.21 -13.29
CA PRO A 5 23.22 2.32 -13.39
C PRO A 5 24.59 1.93 -12.79
N PRO A 6 25.70 2.48 -13.31
CA PRO A 6 27.04 2.13 -12.86
C PRO A 6 27.22 2.41 -11.36
N ARG A 7 27.85 1.46 -10.66
CA ARG A 7 28.28 1.61 -9.26
C ARG A 7 29.20 2.82 -9.14
N THR A 8 28.69 3.93 -8.63
CA THR A 8 29.52 5.04 -8.17
C THR A 8 30.19 4.62 -6.87
N HIS A 9 31.52 4.41 -6.91
CA HIS A 9 32.32 4.26 -5.70
C HIS A 9 32.20 5.55 -4.87
N GLY A 10 31.63 5.41 -3.67
CA GLY A 10 31.11 6.51 -2.87
C GLY A 10 32.16 7.53 -2.44
N VAL A 11 31.95 8.77 -2.86
CA VAL A 11 32.47 9.93 -2.14
C VAL A 11 31.88 9.88 -0.73
N PRO A 12 32.66 10.03 0.35
CA PRO A 12 32.13 10.06 1.71
C PRO A 12 31.19 11.26 1.85
N ILE A 13 29.89 10.98 1.89
CA ILE A 13 28.85 11.98 2.10
C ILE A 13 28.96 12.45 3.55
N GLN A 14 29.27 13.73 3.74
CA GLN A 14 29.25 14.36 5.06
C GLN A 14 27.80 14.61 5.48
N GLY A 15 27.40 14.08 6.63
CA GLY A 15 26.04 14.25 7.13
C GLY A 15 25.78 13.50 8.43
N VAL A 16 24.64 13.78 9.05
CA VAL A 16 24.18 13.03 10.22
C VAL A 16 23.56 11.73 9.74
N GLN A 17 24.07 10.61 10.24
CA GLN A 17 23.58 9.30 9.87
C GLN A 17 22.56 8.76 10.88
N PHE A 18 21.42 8.32 10.37
CA PHE A 18 20.41 7.57 11.09
C PHE A 18 20.17 6.23 10.42
N THR A 19 19.64 5.30 11.18
CA THR A 19 19.36 3.97 10.66
C THR A 19 18.11 3.44 11.32
N ALA A 20 17.24 2.82 10.52
CA ALA A 20 15.96 2.29 10.95
C ALA A 20 15.59 1.01 10.19
N LEU A 21 14.52 0.37 10.64
CA LEU A 21 13.88 -0.75 9.97
C LEU A 21 12.56 -0.26 9.34
N ALA A 22 12.49 -0.31 8.01
CA ALA A 22 11.25 -0.14 7.28
C ALA A 22 10.40 -1.41 7.41
N ILE A 23 9.14 -1.26 7.84
CA ILE A 23 8.22 -2.39 8.07
C ILE A 23 7.05 -2.39 7.09
N ALA A 24 6.51 -3.59 6.87
CA ALA A 24 5.31 -3.81 6.09
C ALA A 24 4.11 -3.19 6.81
N GLU A 25 3.66 -2.03 6.34
CA GLU A 25 2.42 -1.38 6.74
C GLU A 25 1.69 -0.95 5.48
N ALA A 26 0.35 -0.86 5.52
CA ALA A 26 -0.51 -0.55 4.37
C ALA A 26 -0.13 0.73 3.58
N ARG A 27 0.69 1.62 4.16
CA ARG A 27 1.16 2.87 3.54
C ARG A 27 2.63 2.85 3.14
N ALA A 28 3.37 1.79 3.45
CA ALA A 28 4.79 1.65 3.13
C ALA A 28 4.98 0.74 1.92
N ASN A 29 5.89 1.10 1.01
CA ASN A 29 6.26 0.26 -0.13
C ASN A 29 7.70 -0.27 -0.07
N ALA A 30 8.41 0.04 1.03
CA ALA A 30 9.74 -0.46 1.33
C ALA A 30 9.72 -1.27 2.64
N VAL A 31 10.33 -2.45 2.63
CA VAL A 31 10.51 -3.28 3.84
C VAL A 31 11.93 -3.76 3.92
N GLY A 32 12.65 -3.43 4.99
CA GLY A 32 14.05 -3.80 5.16
C GLY A 32 14.83 -2.78 5.97
N ALA A 33 16.15 -2.94 6.03
CA ALA A 33 17.00 -1.98 6.73
C ALA A 33 17.22 -0.76 5.84
N VAL A 34 17.12 0.42 6.45
CA VAL A 34 17.34 1.68 5.73
C VAL A 34 18.28 2.56 6.54
N ARG A 35 19.24 3.16 5.85
CA ARG A 35 20.15 4.15 6.40
C ARG A 35 19.87 5.49 5.75
N PHE A 36 19.68 6.50 6.58
CA PHE A 36 19.47 7.88 6.17
C PHE A 36 20.74 8.67 6.50
N THR A 37 21.27 9.39 5.52
CA THR A 37 22.35 10.36 5.74
C THR A 37 21.80 11.73 5.38
N CYS A 38 21.53 12.53 6.41
CA CYS A 38 21.04 13.90 6.26
C CYS A 38 22.23 14.80 5.88
N GLY A 39 22.44 14.97 4.57
CA GLY A 39 23.43 15.89 4.02
C GLY A 39 22.94 17.33 4.05
N GLU A 40 23.75 18.27 3.57
CA GLU A 40 23.39 19.69 3.65
C GLU A 40 22.19 20.06 2.76
N GLN A 41 22.20 19.57 1.52
CA GLN A 41 21.19 19.90 0.50
C GLN A 41 20.27 18.74 0.15
N ARG A 42 20.70 17.51 0.45
CA ARG A 42 20.01 16.27 0.05
C ARG A 42 20.01 15.26 1.19
N LEU A 43 18.95 14.47 1.22
CA LEU A 43 18.81 13.27 2.04
C LEU A 43 19.29 12.08 1.21
N HIS A 44 20.31 11.38 1.68
CA HIS A 44 20.74 10.13 1.05
C HIS A 44 20.10 8.95 1.79
N ILE A 45 19.49 8.04 1.05
CA ILE A 45 18.79 6.87 1.58
C ILE A 45 19.46 5.63 1.01
N ASP A 46 20.17 4.91 1.86
CA ASP A 46 20.71 3.60 1.51
C ASP A 46 19.72 2.51 1.96
N LEU A 47 19.14 1.84 0.98
CA LEU A 47 18.30 0.68 1.16
C LEU A 47 19.20 -0.55 1.32
N LEU A 48 19.30 -1.07 2.54
CA LEU A 48 20.13 -2.23 2.89
C LEU A 48 19.22 -3.46 3.04
N LEU A 49 19.28 -4.38 2.08
CA LEU A 49 18.43 -5.59 2.07
C LEU A 49 16.92 -5.27 2.08
N VAL A 50 16.50 -4.31 1.25
CA VAL A 50 15.08 -3.91 1.16
C VAL A 50 14.36 -4.72 0.10
N ALA A 51 13.22 -5.28 0.49
CA ALA A 51 12.26 -5.89 -0.40
C ALA A 51 11.13 -4.89 -0.70
N TRP A 52 10.58 -5.01 -1.90
CA TRP A 52 9.36 -4.31 -2.30
C TRP A 52 8.15 -4.84 -1.53
N HIS A 53 7.32 -3.93 -1.02
CA HIS A 53 6.03 -4.29 -0.43
C HIS A 53 4.90 -3.67 -1.23
N GLY A 54 4.31 -4.45 -2.12
CA GLY A 54 3.13 -4.06 -2.88
C GLY A 54 1.84 -4.25 -2.08
N ALA A 55 0.77 -3.62 -2.57
CA ALA A 55 -0.57 -3.70 -2.00
C ALA A 55 -1.16 -5.13 -1.95
N SER A 56 -0.60 -6.09 -2.70
CA SER A 56 -1.05 -7.49 -2.81
C SER A 56 -0.42 -8.47 -1.80
N GLY A 57 0.32 -7.96 -0.81
CA GLY A 57 1.03 -8.80 0.16
C GLY A 57 2.49 -9.01 -0.22
N PHE A 58 3.24 -9.59 0.72
CA PHE A 58 4.69 -9.72 0.67
C PHE A 58 5.15 -10.40 -0.62
N ALA A 59 5.86 -9.67 -1.50
CA ALA A 59 6.53 -10.27 -2.66
C ALA A 59 7.93 -10.70 -2.21
N PRO A 60 8.24 -12.00 -2.07
CA PRO A 60 9.60 -12.46 -1.83
C PRO A 60 10.38 -12.32 -3.15
N GLY A 61 10.73 -11.10 -3.53
CA GLY A 61 11.35 -10.79 -4.82
C GLY A 61 12.50 -9.81 -4.66
N ALA A 62 13.71 -10.29 -4.97
CA ALA A 62 14.98 -9.58 -5.10
C ALA A 62 15.34 -8.63 -3.93
N VAL A 63 16.03 -9.18 -2.94
CA VAL A 63 16.79 -8.39 -1.96
C VAL A 63 17.91 -7.68 -2.71
N VAL A 64 17.79 -6.37 -2.93
CA VAL A 64 18.89 -5.59 -3.49
C VAL A 64 19.99 -5.48 -2.42
N GLU A 65 21.23 -5.86 -2.76
CA GLU A 65 22.36 -5.84 -1.81
C GLU A 65 22.55 -4.45 -1.17
N SER A 66 22.41 -3.39 -1.97
CA SER A 66 22.32 -2.01 -1.53
C SER A 66 21.83 -1.11 -2.67
N LEU A 67 20.84 -0.25 -2.43
CA LEU A 67 20.46 0.81 -3.37
C LEU A 67 20.54 2.17 -2.65
N GLY A 68 21.40 3.06 -3.13
CA GLY A 68 21.47 4.44 -2.67
C GLY A 68 20.55 5.34 -3.49
N VAL A 69 19.71 6.12 -2.82
CA VAL A 69 18.81 7.10 -3.44
C VAL A 69 19.11 8.48 -2.85
N GLU A 70 19.33 9.47 -3.70
CA GLU A 70 19.47 10.86 -3.26
C GLU A 70 18.17 11.60 -3.44
N VAL A 71 17.72 12.26 -2.37
CA VAL A 71 16.41 12.89 -2.32
C VAL A 71 16.59 14.36 -1.94
N PRO A 72 16.20 15.32 -2.79
CA PRO A 72 16.21 16.72 -2.40
C PRO A 72 15.16 16.94 -1.29
N TYR A 73 15.46 17.76 -0.28
CA TYR A 73 14.52 17.99 0.84
C TYR A 73 13.11 18.43 0.40
N PRO A 74 12.94 19.26 -0.66
CA PRO A 74 11.61 19.59 -1.19
C PRO A 74 10.80 18.39 -1.71
N ALA A 75 11.45 17.27 -2.05
CA ALA A 75 10.76 16.04 -2.46
C ALA A 75 10.24 15.23 -1.27
N ILE A 76 10.47 15.64 -0.02
CA ILE A 76 9.82 15.03 1.15
C ILE A 76 8.40 15.60 1.25
N ARG A 77 7.41 14.80 0.86
CA ARG A 77 6.00 15.20 0.80
C ARG A 77 5.32 15.12 2.17
N ALA A 78 5.72 14.16 3.02
CA ALA A 78 5.18 14.05 4.37
C ALA A 78 6.18 13.41 5.35
N LEU A 79 6.15 13.89 6.60
CA LEU A 79 6.85 13.33 7.73
C LEU A 79 5.94 13.41 8.96
N PHE A 80 5.52 12.27 9.51
CA PHE A 80 4.63 12.26 10.68
C PHE A 80 4.80 11.01 11.55
N ARG A 81 4.42 11.12 12.82
CA ARG A 81 4.43 10.00 13.78
C ARG A 81 3.14 9.20 13.71
N ARG A 82 3.26 7.87 13.79
CA ARG A 82 2.13 6.96 14.05
C ARG A 82 2.50 6.03 15.20
N GLY A 83 2.12 6.42 16.42
CA GLY A 83 2.53 5.72 17.63
C GLY A 83 4.05 5.76 17.81
N ARG A 84 4.72 4.59 17.72
CA ARG A 84 6.18 4.49 17.79
C ARG A 84 6.88 4.48 16.42
N ALA A 85 6.11 4.42 15.33
CA ALA A 85 6.66 4.49 13.98
C ALA A 85 6.78 5.95 13.50
N LEU A 86 7.77 6.20 12.63
CA LEU A 86 7.91 7.44 11.88
C LEU A 86 7.63 7.15 10.41
N CYS A 87 6.62 7.81 9.86
CA CYS A 87 6.22 7.66 8.47
C CYS A 87 6.87 8.76 7.63
N LEU A 88 7.58 8.36 6.58
CA LEU A 88 8.24 9.24 5.62
C LEU A 88 7.66 8.96 4.23
N ALA A 89 7.07 9.97 3.61
CA ALA A 89 6.59 9.91 2.23
C ALA A 89 7.41 10.87 1.37
N LEU A 90 7.92 10.34 0.27
CA LEU A 90 8.73 11.02 -0.73
C LEU A 90 7.95 11.18 -2.02
N ASP A 91 8.39 12.11 -2.84
CA ASP A 91 7.90 12.30 -4.19
C ASP A 91 8.15 11.03 -5.02
N PRO A 92 7.11 10.40 -5.61
CA PRO A 92 7.30 9.27 -6.51
C PRO A 92 8.22 9.61 -7.69
N GLU A 93 8.21 10.83 -8.21
CA GLU A 93 9.06 11.21 -9.35
C GLU A 93 10.55 11.19 -9.00
N ALA A 94 10.89 11.49 -7.74
CA ALA A 94 12.27 11.51 -7.28
C ALA A 94 12.78 10.14 -6.82
N CYS A 95 11.89 9.26 -6.35
CA CYS A 95 12.28 8.07 -5.59
C CYS A 95 11.51 6.78 -5.94
N ALA A 96 10.94 6.68 -7.15
CA ALA A 96 10.36 5.41 -7.61
C ALA A 96 11.45 4.31 -7.72
N PRO A 97 11.19 3.08 -7.27
CA PRO A 97 9.89 2.62 -6.78
C PRO A 97 9.68 2.92 -5.28
N TYR A 98 10.74 3.07 -4.48
CA TYR A 98 10.69 3.20 -3.01
C TYR A 98 10.48 4.64 -2.50
N ASN A 99 9.22 5.09 -2.43
CA ASN A 99 8.88 6.44 -2.01
C ASN A 99 8.08 6.53 -0.69
N ARG A 100 7.74 5.43 -0.03
CA ARG A 100 6.99 5.46 1.24
C ARG A 100 7.57 4.50 2.27
N PHE A 101 7.97 5.03 3.41
CA PHE A 101 8.63 4.29 4.48
C PHE A 101 7.84 4.41 5.79
N THR A 102 7.57 3.28 6.43
CA THR A 102 7.19 3.23 7.86
C THR A 102 8.41 2.76 8.64
N LEU A 103 9.05 3.66 9.38
CA LEU A 103 10.30 3.43 10.08
C LEU A 103 10.07 3.06 11.55
N THR A 104 10.71 1.99 11.99
CA THR A 104 10.72 1.52 13.38
C THR A 104 12.12 1.09 13.80
N ARG A 105 12.35 0.82 15.09
CA ARG A 105 13.62 0.29 15.63
C ARG A 105 14.86 1.05 15.12
N PHE A 106 14.95 2.32 15.45
CA PHE A 106 16.11 3.12 15.15
C PHE A 106 17.34 2.61 15.91
N THR A 107 18.41 2.34 15.19
CA THR A 107 19.62 1.66 15.69
C THR A 107 20.88 2.23 15.02
N GLU A 108 22.03 1.67 15.35
CA GLU A 108 23.34 2.06 14.83
C GLU A 108 23.87 1.03 13.81
N ALA A 109 23.48 -0.24 13.98
CA ALA A 109 23.88 -1.37 13.13
C ALA A 109 22.62 -2.04 12.53
N PRO A 110 22.12 -1.58 11.36
CA PRO A 110 20.83 -1.99 10.82
C PRO A 110 20.76 -3.47 10.54
N VAL A 111 21.78 -3.99 9.84
CA VAL A 111 21.79 -5.33 9.26
C VAL A 111 21.81 -6.38 10.37
N ASP A 112 22.72 -6.23 11.34
CA ASP A 112 22.77 -7.09 12.52
C ASP A 112 21.49 -6.99 13.35
N THR A 113 20.94 -5.78 13.49
CA THR A 113 19.68 -5.58 14.22
C THR A 113 18.51 -6.22 13.49
N LEU A 114 18.50 -6.23 12.15
CA LEU A 114 17.47 -6.85 11.33
C LEU A 114 17.55 -8.38 11.44
N ALA A 115 18.74 -8.96 11.33
CA ALA A 115 18.97 -10.38 11.55
C ALA A 115 18.55 -10.81 12.97
N ARG A 116 18.97 -10.06 14.00
CA ARG A 116 18.57 -10.32 15.40
C ARG A 116 17.07 -10.08 15.62
N ALA A 117 16.47 -9.08 14.99
CA ALA A 117 15.04 -8.80 15.09
C ALA A 117 14.21 -9.90 14.43
N TYR A 118 14.64 -10.41 13.28
CA TYR A 118 14.01 -11.53 12.59
C TYR A 118 14.10 -12.80 13.45
N GLN A 119 15.30 -13.15 13.93
CA GLN A 119 15.49 -14.29 14.83
C GLN A 119 14.68 -14.14 16.13
N ALA A 120 14.64 -12.94 16.72
CA ALA A 120 13.85 -12.67 17.91
C ALA A 120 12.34 -12.79 17.63
N ARG A 121 11.84 -12.31 16.49
CA ARG A 121 10.42 -12.48 16.08
C ARG A 121 10.07 -13.94 15.84
N GLN A 122 10.95 -14.70 15.19
CA GLN A 122 10.74 -16.12 14.95
C GLN A 122 10.72 -16.91 16.27
N ARG A 123 11.71 -16.68 17.15
CA ARG A 123 11.75 -17.27 18.50
C ARG A 123 10.54 -16.86 19.32
N ALA A 124 10.15 -15.60 19.28
CA ALA A 124 8.98 -15.10 19.98
C ALA A 124 7.67 -15.68 19.45
N HIS A 125 7.55 -15.90 18.14
CA HIS A 125 6.39 -16.54 17.53
C HIS A 125 6.28 -17.99 18.00
N VAL A 126 7.37 -18.75 17.91
CA VAL A 126 7.45 -20.13 18.39
C VAL A 126 7.17 -20.20 19.89
N ALA A 127 7.81 -19.35 20.70
CA ALA A 127 7.57 -19.29 22.14
C ALA A 127 6.11 -18.91 22.46
N SER A 128 5.50 -17.99 21.70
CA SER A 128 4.10 -17.59 21.91
C SER A 128 3.08 -18.68 21.60
N LEU A 129 3.44 -19.65 20.76
CA LEU A 129 2.62 -20.81 20.44
C LEU A 129 2.89 -21.97 21.39
N ALA A 130 4.16 -22.20 21.74
CA ALA A 130 4.58 -23.37 22.50
C ALA A 130 4.46 -23.19 24.03
N ALA A 131 4.71 -21.99 24.56
CA ALA A 131 4.74 -21.74 26.01
C ALA A 131 3.35 -21.77 26.73
N PRO A 132 2.23 -21.37 26.11
CA PRO A 132 0.96 -21.29 26.84
C PRO A 132 0.39 -22.65 27.25
N LEU A 133 0.58 -23.69 26.44
CA LEU A 133 0.11 -25.05 26.72
C LEU A 133 0.74 -25.67 27.99
N PRO A 134 2.08 -25.75 28.13
CA PRO A 134 2.69 -26.30 29.34
C PRO A 134 2.37 -25.44 30.56
N LEU A 135 2.26 -24.10 30.40
CA LEU A 135 1.84 -23.24 31.49
C LEU A 135 0.43 -23.61 31.97
N GLY A 136 -0.52 -23.78 31.04
CA GLY A 136 -1.89 -24.22 31.34
C GLY A 136 -1.94 -25.57 32.04
N VAL A 137 -1.18 -26.56 31.54
CA VAL A 137 -1.11 -27.90 32.14
C VAL A 137 -0.51 -27.87 33.55
N VAL A 138 0.61 -27.19 33.74
CA VAL A 138 1.26 -27.08 35.07
C VAL A 138 0.33 -26.37 36.06
N THR A 139 -0.33 -25.29 35.65
CA THR A 139 -1.28 -24.59 36.54
C THR A 139 -2.50 -25.45 36.87
N ALA A 140 -2.97 -26.26 35.94
CA ALA A 140 -4.12 -27.13 36.17
C ALA A 140 -3.75 -28.33 37.07
N LEU A 141 -2.54 -28.86 36.96
CA LEU A 141 -2.02 -29.90 37.85
C LEU A 141 -1.70 -29.38 39.25
N ALA A 142 -1.28 -28.12 39.38
CA ALA A 142 -1.01 -27.47 40.65
C ALA A 142 -2.27 -26.88 41.31
N ALA A 143 -3.42 -26.92 40.64
CA ALA A 143 -4.66 -26.35 41.16
C ALA A 143 -5.20 -27.19 42.33
N PRO A 144 -5.55 -26.57 43.47
CA PRO A 144 -6.20 -27.25 44.58
C PRO A 144 -7.47 -27.97 44.12
N ALA A 145 -7.71 -29.18 44.63
CA ALA A 145 -8.89 -29.98 44.30
C ALA A 145 -10.22 -29.27 44.60
N ASP A 146 -10.20 -28.33 45.56
CA ASP A 146 -11.36 -27.54 45.97
C ASP A 146 -11.82 -26.54 44.89
N LEU A 147 -10.93 -26.14 43.97
CA LEU A 147 -11.24 -25.19 42.89
C LEU A 147 -11.65 -25.90 41.59
N VAL A 148 -11.37 -27.20 41.48
CA VAL A 148 -11.44 -27.91 40.20
C VAL A 148 -12.01 -29.31 40.41
N SER A 149 -13.33 -29.45 40.28
CA SER A 149 -13.99 -30.75 40.39
C SER A 149 -13.88 -31.55 39.08
N GLY A 150 -13.10 -32.62 39.11
CA GLY A 150 -13.05 -33.63 38.05
C GLY A 150 -12.22 -33.24 36.81
N PRO A 151 -12.03 -34.18 35.87
CA PRO A 151 -11.14 -34.02 34.73
C PRO A 151 -11.55 -32.88 33.79
N LEU A 152 -12.86 -32.62 33.67
CA LEU A 152 -13.40 -31.55 32.84
C LEU A 152 -13.06 -30.16 33.42
N GLY A 153 -13.09 -30.02 34.76
CA GLY A 153 -12.66 -28.79 35.43
C GLY A 153 -11.18 -28.51 35.22
N VAL A 154 -10.34 -29.56 35.29
CA VAL A 154 -8.88 -29.42 35.10
C VAL A 154 -8.59 -28.99 33.67
N ALA A 155 -9.26 -29.60 32.70
CA ALA A 155 -9.12 -29.24 31.28
C ALA A 155 -9.58 -27.80 30.99
N SER A 156 -10.70 -27.35 31.57
CA SER A 156 -11.21 -26.00 31.34
C SER A 156 -10.31 -24.93 31.96
N LEU A 157 -9.80 -25.15 33.18
CA LEU A 157 -8.83 -24.25 33.80
C LEU A 157 -7.53 -24.17 33.00
N ALA A 158 -7.00 -25.30 32.54
CA ALA A 158 -5.81 -25.36 31.68
C ALA A 158 -5.99 -24.52 30.41
N ALA A 159 -7.15 -24.65 29.75
CA ALA A 159 -7.47 -23.92 28.52
C ALA A 159 -7.56 -22.40 28.75
N VAL A 160 -8.19 -21.95 29.85
CA VAL A 160 -8.31 -20.53 30.19
C VAL A 160 -6.93 -19.93 30.49
N VAL A 161 -6.12 -20.59 31.31
CA VAL A 161 -4.77 -20.11 31.64
C VAL A 161 -3.89 -20.07 30.39
N ALA A 162 -3.95 -21.09 29.54
CA ALA A 162 -3.23 -21.09 28.26
C ALA A 162 -3.67 -19.93 27.37
N ALA A 163 -4.98 -19.65 27.26
CA ALA A 163 -5.46 -18.52 26.47
C ALA A 163 -4.95 -17.17 27.02
N VAL A 164 -5.02 -16.95 28.34
CA VAL A 164 -4.54 -15.71 28.98
C VAL A 164 -3.03 -15.54 28.79
N ALA A 165 -2.25 -16.60 29.03
CA ALA A 165 -0.81 -16.61 28.84
C ALA A 165 -0.43 -16.31 27.38
N TRP A 166 -1.18 -16.88 26.42
CA TRP A 166 -0.99 -16.62 25.00
C TRP A 166 -1.20 -15.13 24.65
N PHE A 167 -2.31 -14.54 25.13
CA PHE A 167 -2.58 -13.11 24.90
C PHE A 167 -1.53 -12.21 25.55
N ALA A 168 -1.15 -12.47 26.80
CA ALA A 168 -0.14 -11.70 27.51
C ALA A 168 1.22 -11.77 26.80
N LEU A 169 1.63 -12.95 26.36
CA LEU A 169 2.88 -13.15 25.65
C LEU A 169 2.87 -12.46 24.28
N ARG A 170 1.75 -12.47 23.56
CA ARG A 170 1.60 -11.69 22.31
C ARG A 170 1.74 -10.19 22.53
N VAL A 171 1.14 -9.64 23.60
CA VAL A 171 1.28 -8.22 23.95
C VAL A 171 2.73 -7.88 24.29
N LEU A 172 3.39 -8.72 25.10
CA LEU A 172 4.80 -8.53 25.48
C LEU A 172 5.73 -8.60 24.26
N VAL A 173 5.53 -9.58 23.37
CA VAL A 173 6.30 -9.71 22.13
C VAL A 173 6.10 -8.49 21.24
N ARG A 174 4.86 -7.99 21.11
CA ARG A 174 4.60 -6.72 20.40
C ARG A 174 5.34 -5.57 21.06
N ALA A 175 5.30 -5.40 22.38
CA ALA A 175 6.04 -4.33 23.05
C ALA A 175 7.56 -4.42 22.82
N LEU A 176 8.14 -5.61 22.89
CA LEU A 176 9.58 -5.83 22.68
C LEU A 176 10.01 -5.63 21.22
N THR A 177 9.12 -5.90 20.26
CA THR A 177 9.44 -5.83 18.83
C THR A 177 9.42 -4.41 18.25
N TRP A 178 8.82 -3.43 18.92
CA TRP A 178 8.69 -2.04 18.41
C TRP A 178 9.87 -1.11 18.75
N GLY A 179 10.83 -1.56 19.56
CA GLY A 179 12.02 -0.79 19.93
C GLY A 179 11.86 -0.01 21.25
N GLY A 180 12.95 0.11 22.01
CA GLY A 180 12.94 0.72 23.35
C GLY A 180 13.13 2.26 23.34
N PRO A 181 13.35 2.88 24.51
CA PRO A 181 13.51 4.34 24.65
C PRO A 181 14.63 4.93 23.78
N ASN A 182 15.73 4.20 23.57
CA ASN A 182 16.82 4.65 22.70
C ASN A 182 16.41 4.73 21.23
N SER A 183 15.54 3.83 20.77
CA SER A 183 14.95 3.89 19.42
C SER A 183 14.07 5.13 19.30
N ASP A 184 13.28 5.44 20.32
CA ASP A 184 12.42 6.63 20.31
C ASP A 184 13.25 7.91 20.27
N ARG A 185 14.34 8.01 21.05
CA ARG A 185 15.25 9.17 21.01
C ARG A 185 15.88 9.38 19.62
N ARG A 186 16.31 8.29 18.96
CA ARG A 186 16.88 8.37 17.60
C ARG A 186 15.85 8.72 16.55
N ARG A 187 14.63 8.21 16.68
CA ARG A 187 13.49 8.61 15.83
C ARG A 187 13.26 10.11 15.95
N ASP A 188 13.16 10.60 17.18
CA ASP A 188 12.89 12.00 17.47
C ASP A 188 14.02 12.90 16.96
N ALA A 189 15.27 12.42 17.01
CA ALA A 189 16.42 13.10 16.42
C ALA A 189 16.38 13.14 14.90
N LEU A 190 16.04 12.04 14.21
CA LEU A 190 15.88 12.03 12.76
C LEU A 190 14.77 12.99 12.33
N GLU A 191 13.64 12.95 13.01
CA GLU A 191 12.51 13.82 12.70
C GLU A 191 12.88 15.29 12.86
N ALA A 192 13.51 15.65 13.98
CA ALA A 192 13.97 17.02 14.19
C ALA A 192 15.01 17.46 13.14
N GLU A 193 15.93 16.56 12.76
CA GLU A 193 16.90 16.85 11.69
C GLU A 193 16.22 17.09 10.35
N LEU A 194 15.32 16.20 9.93
CA LEU A 194 14.59 16.34 8.67
C LEU A 194 13.72 17.61 8.68
N SER A 195 12.99 17.86 9.77
CA SER A 195 12.18 19.07 9.90
C SER A 195 13.01 20.35 9.85
N ARG A 196 14.21 20.35 10.44
CA ARG A 196 15.17 21.46 10.33
C ARG A 196 15.62 21.66 8.87
N ARG A 197 15.98 20.58 8.17
CA ARG A 197 16.46 20.64 6.78
C ARG A 197 15.38 21.03 5.78
N MET A 198 14.12 20.70 6.07
CA MET A 198 12.95 21.14 5.30
C MET A 198 12.55 22.59 5.63
N GLY A 199 13.20 23.26 6.60
CA GLY A 199 12.94 24.65 6.96
C GLY A 199 11.77 24.86 7.94
N PHE A 200 11.29 23.81 8.61
CA PHE A 200 10.19 23.93 9.57
C PHE A 200 10.62 24.45 10.96
N PHE A 201 11.90 24.33 11.33
CA PHE A 201 12.43 24.80 12.63
C PHE A 201 13.81 25.45 12.50
N ALA A 202 14.04 26.53 13.27
CA ALA A 202 15.27 27.32 13.23
C ALA A 202 16.36 26.91 14.23
N ALA A 203 16.07 26.08 15.25
CA ALA A 203 17.03 25.74 16.31
C ALA A 203 17.21 24.22 16.51
N PRO A 204 18.44 23.71 16.74
CA PRO A 204 18.69 22.29 16.96
C PRO A 204 18.16 21.82 18.33
N PRO A 205 17.59 20.59 18.43
CA PRO A 205 17.22 20.01 19.70
C PRO A 205 18.47 19.65 20.53
N VAL A 206 18.46 20.02 21.80
CA VAL A 206 19.54 19.71 22.76
C VAL A 206 19.47 18.23 23.16
N GLY A 207 20.58 17.49 23.07
CA GLY A 207 20.73 16.20 23.74
C GLY A 207 20.94 14.95 22.86
N VAL A 208 21.16 15.09 21.55
CA VAL A 208 21.60 13.96 20.71
C VAL A 208 22.90 14.36 20.03
N HIS A 209 23.97 13.58 20.26
CA HIS A 209 25.25 13.76 19.58
C HIS A 209 25.22 12.95 18.27
N PRO A 210 24.92 13.56 17.12
CA PRO A 210 25.06 12.89 15.85
C PRO A 210 26.53 12.50 15.62
N ARG A 211 26.75 11.31 15.09
CA ARG A 211 28.09 10.90 14.65
C ARG A 211 28.38 11.59 13.32
N THR A 212 29.17 12.64 13.36
CA THR A 212 29.75 13.25 12.16
C THR A 212 30.79 12.28 11.60
N VAL A 213 30.55 11.72 10.42
CA VAL A 213 31.60 10.95 9.73
C VAL A 213 32.55 11.97 9.11
N ALA A 214 33.71 12.17 9.73
CA ALA A 214 34.79 12.95 9.14
C ALA A 214 35.32 12.20 7.91
N GLY A 215 35.30 12.84 6.74
CA GLY A 215 36.01 12.35 5.56
C GLY A 215 37.52 12.31 5.81
N PRO A 216 38.29 11.50 5.04
CA PRO A 216 39.75 11.52 5.11
C PRO A 216 40.27 12.93 4.80
N PRO A 217 41.34 13.39 5.47
CA PRO A 217 41.90 14.73 5.24
C PRO A 217 42.29 14.89 3.77
N PRO A 218 42.07 16.07 3.16
CA PRO A 218 42.42 16.29 1.77
C PRO A 218 43.93 16.10 1.57
N SER A 219 44.29 15.31 0.57
CA SER A 219 45.67 15.16 0.12
C SER A 219 46.25 16.54 -0.22
N PRO A 220 47.47 16.88 0.22
CA PRO A 220 48.08 18.16 -0.12
C PRO A 220 48.22 18.28 -1.66
N PRO A 221 48.00 19.48 -2.23
CA PRO A 221 48.13 19.68 -3.67
C PRO A 221 49.59 19.46 -4.12
N PRO A 222 49.82 19.00 -5.36
CA PRO A 222 51.17 18.87 -5.91
C PRO A 222 51.83 20.25 -5.98
N PHE A 223 53.01 20.35 -5.35
CA PHE A 223 53.88 21.52 -5.40
C PHE A 223 54.21 21.88 -6.86
N THR A 224 53.75 23.04 -7.32
CA THR A 224 54.33 23.73 -8.48
C THR A 224 55.34 24.77 -7.96
N PRO A 225 56.63 24.67 -8.32
CA PRO A 225 57.60 25.69 -7.99
C PRO A 225 57.43 26.86 -8.98
N GLY A 226 56.65 27.85 -8.58
CA GLY A 226 56.41 29.07 -9.36
C GLY A 226 56.60 30.30 -8.51
N THR A 227 57.66 31.04 -8.80
CA THR A 227 58.10 32.30 -8.18
C THR A 227 56.98 33.34 -8.07
N SER A 228 56.67 33.78 -6.85
CA SER A 228 56.03 35.07 -6.63
C SER A 228 56.46 35.66 -5.29
N ASN A 229 57.28 36.70 -5.37
CA ASN A 229 57.67 37.56 -4.26
C ASN A 229 56.46 38.39 -3.83
N VAL A 230 55.75 37.98 -2.77
CA VAL A 230 54.81 38.86 -2.08
C VAL A 230 55.16 38.87 -0.60
N ARG A 231 55.60 40.04 -0.14
CA ARG A 231 55.99 40.37 1.22
C ARG A 231 54.73 40.39 2.10
N PRO A 232 54.65 39.63 3.20
CA PRO A 232 53.52 39.73 4.13
C PRO A 232 53.58 41.05 4.93
N PRO A 233 52.43 41.64 5.30
CA PRO A 233 52.37 42.82 6.15
C PRO A 233 52.75 42.49 7.62
N PRO A 234 53.23 43.49 8.40
CA PRO A 234 53.66 43.27 9.78
C PRO A 234 52.48 42.98 10.72
N LEU A 235 52.71 42.03 11.63
CA LEU A 235 51.80 41.66 12.72
C LEU A 235 51.59 42.83 13.70
N PRO A 236 50.37 43.08 14.19
CA PRO A 236 50.14 43.97 15.32
C PRO A 236 50.58 43.32 16.66
N PRO A 237 50.95 44.13 17.67
CA PRO A 237 51.47 43.66 18.96
C PRO A 237 50.41 42.97 19.83
N PRO A 238 50.82 42.13 20.80
CA PRO A 238 49.89 41.43 21.69
C PRO A 238 49.19 42.41 22.63
N PHE A 239 47.85 42.35 22.65
CA PHE A 239 47.04 43.04 23.64
C PHE A 239 47.25 42.42 25.02
N ALA A 240 47.59 43.29 25.99
CA ALA A 240 47.63 42.98 27.41
C ALA A 240 46.23 42.62 27.93
N PRO A 241 46.10 41.69 28.90
CA PRO A 241 44.82 41.36 29.50
C PRO A 241 44.39 42.48 30.45
N GLY A 242 43.43 43.29 30.01
CA GLY A 242 42.71 44.24 30.86
C GLY A 242 41.82 43.49 31.85
N ALA A 243 42.10 43.66 33.14
CA ALA A 243 41.28 43.21 34.24
C ALA A 243 39.91 43.89 34.23
N SER A 244 38.85 43.14 33.90
CA SER A 244 37.48 43.52 34.23
C SER A 244 37.13 42.93 35.59
N ASN A 245 37.23 43.76 36.63
CA ASN A 245 36.61 43.54 37.93
C ASN A 245 35.08 43.55 37.76
N LEU A 246 34.48 42.37 37.67
CA LEU A 246 33.05 42.16 37.90
C LEU A 246 32.91 41.39 39.22
N PRO A 247 32.08 41.86 40.18
CA PRO A 247 31.84 41.12 41.41
C PRO A 247 31.14 39.78 41.11
N PRO A 248 31.45 38.71 41.88
CA PRO A 248 30.90 37.38 41.65
C PRO A 248 29.38 37.40 41.82
N ALA A 249 28.66 36.94 40.80
CA ALA A 249 27.24 36.66 40.89
C ALA A 249 26.99 35.60 41.99
N PRO A 250 25.96 35.77 42.84
CA PRO A 250 25.63 34.77 43.84
C PRO A 250 25.23 33.45 43.15
N PRO A 251 25.60 32.29 43.71
CA PRO A 251 25.27 31.00 43.14
C PRO A 251 23.74 30.85 43.05
N PRO A 252 23.22 30.23 41.96
CA PRO A 252 21.80 29.97 41.86
C PRO A 252 21.34 29.05 43.01
N PRO A 253 20.14 29.26 43.56
CA PRO A 253 19.62 28.39 44.60
C PRO A 253 19.54 26.96 44.06
N PRO A 254 19.83 25.96 44.90
CA PRO A 254 19.68 24.57 44.51
C PRO A 254 18.24 24.31 44.06
N PRO A 255 18.02 23.47 43.03
CA PRO A 255 16.68 23.09 42.62
C PRO A 255 15.94 22.52 43.85
N PRO A 256 14.64 22.81 44.01
CA PRO A 256 13.86 22.26 45.10
C PRO A 256 14.05 20.75 45.12
N GLY A 257 14.48 20.25 46.29
CA GLY A 257 14.70 18.83 46.51
C GLY A 257 13.49 18.06 46.03
N VAL A 258 13.75 17.12 45.12
CA VAL A 258 12.77 16.10 44.75
C VAL A 258 12.49 15.34 46.02
N ALA A 259 11.39 15.69 46.67
CA ALA A 259 10.80 14.91 47.72
C ALA A 259 10.62 13.49 47.19
N ASP A 260 11.04 12.53 48.00
CA ASP A 260 10.86 11.10 47.83
C ASP A 260 9.35 10.81 47.90
N GLU A 261 8.62 11.16 46.84
CA GLU A 261 7.20 10.88 46.68
C GLU A 261 7.04 9.43 46.23
N GLY A 262 6.81 8.58 47.23
CA GLY A 262 5.70 7.64 47.22
C GLY A 262 5.63 6.66 46.03
N ILE A 263 6.05 5.43 46.31
CA ILE A 263 5.91 4.20 45.49
C ILE A 263 4.43 3.83 45.15
N PHE A 264 3.45 4.70 45.40
CA PHE A 264 2.02 4.43 45.21
C PHE A 264 1.31 5.46 44.30
N ALA A 265 1.64 5.54 43.02
CA ALA A 265 0.77 6.22 42.04
C ALA A 265 1.05 5.84 40.57
N ARG A 266 0.64 4.63 40.13
CA ARG A 266 0.35 4.39 38.70
C ARG A 266 -0.91 3.53 38.53
N PRO A 267 -2.11 4.13 38.39
CA PRO A 267 -3.35 3.38 38.14
C PRO A 267 -3.42 2.79 36.72
N ARG A 268 -2.42 3.00 35.85
CA ARG A 268 -2.43 2.45 34.47
C ARG A 268 -2.02 0.98 34.36
N ALA A 269 -1.43 0.39 35.40
CA ALA A 269 -1.15 -1.04 35.47
C ALA A 269 -2.30 -1.84 36.14
N LEU A 270 -3.20 -1.18 36.86
CA LEU A 270 -4.36 -1.82 37.50
C LEU A 270 -5.51 -2.06 36.52
N VAL A 271 -5.63 -1.25 35.46
CA VAL A 271 -6.67 -1.44 34.44
C VAL A 271 -6.61 -2.83 33.77
N PRO A 272 -5.46 -3.34 33.26
CA PRO A 272 -5.43 -4.68 32.68
C PRO A 272 -5.68 -5.79 33.72
N VAL A 273 -5.24 -5.61 34.97
CA VAL A 273 -5.49 -6.58 36.06
C VAL A 273 -6.97 -6.61 36.43
N ALA A 274 -7.62 -5.44 36.51
CA ALA A 274 -9.06 -5.33 36.76
C ALA A 274 -9.89 -5.90 35.62
N ILE A 275 -9.49 -5.69 34.35
CA ILE A 275 -10.16 -6.30 33.19
C ILE A 275 -10.07 -7.83 33.25
N VAL A 276 -8.90 -8.38 33.58
CA VAL A 276 -8.72 -9.84 33.74
C VAL A 276 -9.58 -10.36 34.90
N ALA A 277 -9.59 -9.67 36.04
CA ALA A 277 -10.41 -10.06 37.19
C ALA A 277 -11.92 -10.02 36.86
N VAL A 278 -12.39 -8.96 36.19
CA VAL A 278 -13.79 -8.83 35.74
C VAL A 278 -14.14 -9.91 34.73
N PHE A 279 -13.23 -10.26 33.81
CA PHE A 279 -13.46 -11.33 32.84
C PHE A 279 -13.53 -12.70 33.52
N VAL A 280 -12.67 -12.99 34.49
CA VAL A 280 -12.69 -14.23 35.28
C VAL A 280 -14.00 -14.34 36.07
N VAL A 281 -14.42 -13.28 36.75
CA VAL A 281 -15.68 -13.24 37.51
C VAL A 281 -16.90 -13.37 36.59
N ALA A 282 -16.92 -12.70 35.45
CA ALA A 282 -18.00 -12.81 34.47
C ALA A 282 -18.08 -14.22 33.86
N THR A 283 -16.95 -14.88 33.61
CA THR A 283 -16.89 -16.25 33.09
C THR A 283 -17.38 -17.25 34.13
N LEU A 284 -16.97 -17.11 35.39
CA LEU A 284 -17.48 -17.92 36.51
C LEU A 284 -18.98 -17.74 36.72
N ALA A 285 -19.48 -16.50 36.70
CA ALA A 285 -20.90 -16.20 36.83
C ALA A 285 -21.73 -16.74 35.64
N PHE A 286 -21.18 -16.68 34.42
CA PHE A 286 -21.80 -17.27 33.23
C PHE A 286 -21.87 -18.80 33.33
N VAL A 287 -20.78 -19.46 33.71
CA VAL A 287 -20.75 -20.92 33.89
C VAL A 287 -21.73 -21.35 34.98
N GLN A 288 -21.77 -20.67 36.12
CA GLN A 288 -22.73 -20.97 37.20
C GLN A 288 -24.19 -20.76 36.77
N ARG A 289 -24.47 -19.77 35.91
CA ARG A 289 -25.83 -19.46 35.46
C ARG A 289 -26.34 -20.38 34.34
N PHE A 290 -25.45 -20.95 33.53
CA PHE A 290 -25.83 -21.76 32.36
C PHE A 290 -25.48 -23.25 32.47
N ALA A 291 -24.78 -23.68 33.53
CA ALA A 291 -24.45 -25.09 33.78
C ALA A 291 -25.46 -25.83 34.67
N THR A 292 -26.72 -25.39 34.77
CA THR A 292 -27.79 -26.26 35.29
C THR A 292 -28.01 -27.43 34.32
N PRO A 293 -27.80 -28.69 34.76
CA PRO A 293 -27.75 -29.84 33.87
C PRO A 293 -29.12 -30.11 33.23
N ARG A 294 -29.20 -30.06 31.90
CA ARG A 294 -30.25 -30.74 31.15
C ARG A 294 -29.88 -32.22 31.02
N ALA A 295 -30.85 -33.10 31.23
CA ALA A 295 -30.67 -34.55 31.12
C ALA A 295 -30.14 -34.92 29.72
N PRO A 296 -29.13 -35.79 29.62
CA PRO A 296 -28.54 -36.17 28.34
C PRO A 296 -29.44 -37.12 27.55
N THR A 297 -29.67 -36.80 26.27
CA THR A 297 -30.15 -37.75 25.26
C THR A 297 -29.04 -38.77 24.96
N PRO A 298 -29.36 -40.07 24.78
CA PRO A 298 -28.35 -41.09 24.51
C PRO A 298 -27.72 -40.90 23.12
N LEU A 299 -26.39 -40.81 23.09
CA LEU A 299 -25.58 -40.86 21.88
C LEU A 299 -25.56 -42.29 21.34
N ALA A 300 -26.28 -42.50 20.23
CA ALA A 300 -25.95 -43.54 19.28
C ALA A 300 -25.51 -42.87 17.97
N THR A 301 -24.34 -43.30 17.48
CA THR A 301 -23.85 -43.18 16.10
C THR A 301 -23.24 -41.83 15.67
N ILE A 302 -21.92 -41.69 15.89
CA ILE A 302 -21.05 -40.97 14.95
C ILE A 302 -19.83 -41.86 14.66
N ASP A 303 -20.05 -42.86 13.82
CA ASP A 303 -19.01 -43.57 13.07
C ASP A 303 -19.25 -43.28 11.59
N ARG A 304 -18.79 -42.12 11.11
CA ARG A 304 -18.71 -41.79 9.67
C ARG A 304 -17.58 -40.79 9.41
N VAL A 305 -16.34 -41.26 9.51
CA VAL A 305 -15.30 -40.73 8.62
C VAL A 305 -15.48 -41.46 7.29
N GLY A 306 -15.97 -40.74 6.29
CA GLY A 306 -16.39 -41.32 5.01
C GLY A 306 -15.25 -41.98 4.23
N PRO A 307 -15.53 -43.05 3.46
CA PRO A 307 -14.53 -43.81 2.68
C PRO A 307 -13.83 -43.01 1.56
N THR A 308 -14.26 -41.77 1.29
CA THR A 308 -13.75 -40.92 0.22
C THR A 308 -12.40 -40.26 0.53
N ALA A 309 -12.06 -40.01 1.80
CA ALA A 309 -10.78 -39.41 2.17
C ALA A 309 -9.61 -40.42 2.08
N LEU A 310 -9.84 -41.66 2.53
CA LEU A 310 -8.88 -42.76 2.41
C LEU A 310 -8.72 -43.25 0.97
N ALA A 311 -9.80 -43.24 0.17
CA ALA A 311 -9.73 -43.56 -1.26
C ALA A 311 -8.92 -42.53 -2.06
N ARG A 312 -8.98 -41.24 -1.69
CA ARG A 312 -8.18 -40.19 -2.34
C ARG A 312 -6.69 -40.31 -2.03
N ALA A 313 -6.33 -40.67 -0.79
CA ALA A 313 -4.94 -40.83 -0.39
C ALA A 313 -4.26 -42.02 -1.08
N ARG A 314 -4.98 -43.14 -1.28
CA ARG A 314 -4.45 -44.32 -2.01
C ARG A 314 -4.32 -44.09 -3.51
N ARG A 315 -5.18 -43.26 -4.11
CA ARG A 315 -5.12 -42.95 -5.56
C ARG A 315 -3.85 -42.19 -5.97
N TRP A 316 -3.18 -41.54 -5.02
CA TRP A 316 -1.92 -40.83 -5.27
C TRP A 316 -0.70 -41.73 -5.11
N SER A 317 -0.79 -42.81 -4.32
CA SER A 317 0.31 -43.77 -4.17
C SER A 317 0.39 -44.80 -5.31
N ASP A 318 -0.70 -44.97 -6.05
CA ASP A 318 -0.83 -45.99 -7.11
C ASP A 318 -0.61 -45.42 -8.54
N LEU A 319 -0.19 -44.16 -8.67
CA LEU A 319 0.13 -43.57 -9.98
C LEU A 319 1.51 -44.04 -10.45
N ASP A 320 1.53 -44.91 -11.45
CA ASP A 320 2.73 -45.33 -12.16
C ASP A 320 3.36 -44.13 -12.87
N PRO A 321 4.60 -43.70 -12.54
CA PRO A 321 5.27 -42.59 -13.21
C PRO A 321 5.50 -42.85 -14.71
N ALA A 322 5.44 -44.11 -15.17
CA ALA A 322 5.51 -44.46 -16.60
C ALA A 322 4.16 -44.29 -17.34
N ALA A 323 3.04 -44.14 -16.63
CA ALA A 323 1.72 -43.87 -17.20
C ALA A 323 1.41 -42.38 -17.37
N LEU A 324 2.32 -41.49 -16.94
CA LEU A 324 2.28 -40.07 -17.28
C LEU A 324 2.63 -39.94 -18.76
N ALA A 325 1.60 -39.85 -19.60
CA ALA A 325 1.76 -39.51 -21.01
C ALA A 325 2.65 -38.27 -21.14
N PRO A 326 3.47 -38.16 -22.21
CA PRO A 326 4.33 -36.99 -22.43
C PRO A 326 3.47 -35.74 -22.31
N ILE A 327 3.78 -34.89 -21.31
CA ILE A 327 3.15 -33.59 -21.18
C ILE A 327 3.56 -32.85 -22.45
N GLU A 328 2.63 -32.69 -23.40
CA GLU A 328 2.80 -31.80 -24.54
C GLU A 328 3.36 -30.48 -24.01
N PRO A 329 4.37 -29.88 -24.67
CA PRO A 329 5.02 -28.67 -24.18
C PRO A 329 3.97 -27.56 -24.04
N SER A 330 3.39 -27.45 -22.84
CA SER A 330 2.36 -26.48 -22.53
C SER A 330 3.03 -25.13 -22.44
N LEU A 331 2.54 -24.15 -23.21
CA LEU A 331 3.02 -22.78 -23.16
C LEU A 331 3.09 -22.28 -21.69
N PRO A 332 4.06 -21.41 -21.36
CA PRO A 332 4.23 -20.92 -20.01
C PRO A 332 2.95 -20.22 -19.52
N ARG A 333 2.50 -20.60 -18.32
CA ARG A 333 1.32 -20.01 -17.70
C ARG A 333 1.60 -18.58 -17.23
N CYS A 334 0.60 -17.73 -17.25
CA CYS A 334 0.65 -16.36 -16.74
C CYS A 334 -0.60 -16.02 -15.91
N LEU A 335 -0.48 -14.98 -15.11
CA LEU A 335 -1.58 -14.41 -14.33
C LEU A 335 -1.76 -12.97 -14.78
N CYS A 336 -2.99 -12.60 -15.13
CA CYS A 336 -3.35 -11.21 -15.37
C CYS A 336 -3.66 -10.55 -14.03
N GLU A 337 -2.87 -9.55 -13.62
CA GLU A 337 -3.28 -8.73 -12.50
C GLU A 337 -4.57 -7.98 -12.85
N ARG A 338 -5.37 -7.66 -11.82
CA ARG A 338 -6.71 -7.09 -11.98
C ARG A 338 -6.71 -5.78 -12.79
N ALA A 339 -5.58 -5.06 -12.78
CA ALA A 339 -5.37 -3.79 -13.48
C ALA A 339 -4.62 -3.90 -14.82
N ASP A 340 -4.23 -5.09 -15.29
CA ASP A 340 -3.38 -5.25 -16.48
C ASP A 340 -4.13 -5.15 -17.83
N SER A 341 -5.42 -4.83 -17.80
CA SER A 341 -6.15 -4.49 -19.02
C SER A 341 -5.82 -3.07 -19.45
N LEU A 342 -5.78 -2.86 -20.77
CA LEU A 342 -5.49 -1.57 -21.39
C LEU A 342 -6.50 -0.47 -21.01
N LEU A 343 -7.68 -0.86 -20.51
CA LEU A 343 -8.70 0.05 -20.00
C LEU A 343 -8.30 0.75 -18.67
N TRP A 344 -7.38 0.16 -17.90
CA TRP A 344 -6.92 0.66 -16.60
C TRP A 344 -5.40 0.85 -16.54
N ARG A 345 -4.74 1.08 -17.69
CA ARG A 345 -3.29 1.33 -17.76
C ARG A 345 -2.85 2.47 -16.83
N ASP A 346 -3.69 3.50 -16.68
CA ASP A 346 -3.42 4.67 -15.82
C ASP A 346 -3.87 4.45 -14.35
N GLY A 347 -4.40 3.27 -14.05
CA GLY A 347 -4.99 2.91 -12.76
C GLY A 347 -6.45 3.36 -12.61
N VAL A 348 -7.10 2.83 -11.58
CA VAL A 348 -8.44 3.30 -11.16
C VAL A 348 -8.25 4.53 -10.29
N PRO A 349 -8.85 5.70 -10.60
CA PRO A 349 -8.72 6.88 -9.75
C PRO A 349 -9.49 6.67 -8.44
N HIS A 350 -9.05 7.30 -7.35
CA HIS A 350 -9.75 7.19 -6.07
C HIS A 350 -11.17 7.79 -6.15
N LEU A 351 -11.30 8.95 -6.82
CA LEU A 351 -12.58 9.57 -7.16
C LEU A 351 -12.71 9.66 -8.68
N SER A 352 -13.83 9.20 -9.23
CA SER A 352 -14.19 9.45 -10.63
C SER A 352 -15.17 10.62 -10.71
N LEU A 353 -14.88 11.60 -11.56
CA LEU A 353 -15.68 12.79 -11.77
C LEU A 353 -16.39 12.67 -13.13
N PHE A 354 -17.68 12.97 -13.16
CA PHE A 354 -18.50 12.96 -14.36
C PHE A 354 -19.26 14.27 -14.47
N PHE A 355 -19.16 14.90 -15.63
CA PHE A 355 -19.88 16.11 -15.96
C PHE A 355 -20.99 15.77 -16.96
N GLY A 356 -22.12 16.44 -16.84
CA GLY A 356 -23.15 16.39 -17.86
C GLY A 356 -24.17 17.50 -17.68
N SER A 357 -24.74 17.98 -18.78
CA SER A 357 -25.82 18.98 -18.77
C SER A 357 -27.19 18.36 -18.46
N GLY A 358 -27.25 17.03 -18.35
CA GLY A 358 -28.47 16.28 -18.06
C GLY A 358 -28.20 14.83 -17.68
N PRO A 359 -29.24 14.03 -17.37
CA PRO A 359 -29.10 12.66 -16.90
C PRO A 359 -28.54 11.70 -17.96
N ASP A 360 -28.78 11.98 -19.25
CA ASP A 360 -28.33 11.15 -20.37
C ASP A 360 -27.08 11.69 -21.07
N ASP A 361 -26.57 12.85 -20.64
CA ASP A 361 -25.35 13.43 -21.19
C ASP A 361 -24.12 12.71 -20.62
N THR A 362 -23.28 12.23 -21.54
CA THR A 362 -22.05 11.48 -21.28
C THR A 362 -20.84 12.13 -21.95
N SER A 363 -21.03 13.25 -22.65
CA SER A 363 -19.99 13.93 -23.41
C SER A 363 -18.83 14.37 -22.51
N GLY A 364 -19.12 14.63 -21.23
CA GLY A 364 -18.17 15.24 -20.29
C GLY A 364 -17.76 16.66 -20.68
N ALA A 365 -18.28 17.19 -21.78
CA ALA A 365 -18.01 18.52 -22.28
C ALA A 365 -18.88 19.51 -21.51
N VAL A 366 -18.24 20.42 -20.80
CA VAL A 366 -18.91 21.50 -20.10
C VAL A 366 -18.57 22.79 -20.86
N ALA A 367 -19.57 23.35 -21.53
CA ALA A 367 -19.46 24.63 -22.22
C ALA A 367 -20.40 25.64 -21.53
N PRO A 368 -20.02 26.93 -21.48
CA PRO A 368 -20.95 27.96 -21.06
C PRO A 368 -22.04 28.15 -22.12
N ASP A 369 -23.19 28.66 -21.68
CA ASP A 369 -24.27 29.09 -22.56
C ASP A 369 -23.95 30.40 -23.29
N GLU A 370 -24.91 30.91 -24.08
CA GLU A 370 -24.77 32.15 -24.85
C GLU A 370 -24.56 33.39 -23.96
N ASP A 371 -25.03 33.34 -22.72
CA ASP A 371 -24.88 34.41 -21.73
C ASP A 371 -23.53 34.31 -20.97
N GLY A 372 -22.72 33.28 -21.25
CA GLY A 372 -21.43 33.05 -20.61
C GLY A 372 -21.57 32.49 -19.19
N GLU A 373 -22.61 31.70 -18.96
CA GLU A 373 -22.88 31.00 -17.71
C GLU A 373 -22.75 29.48 -17.90
N TYR A 374 -22.14 28.82 -16.93
CA TYR A 374 -22.09 27.37 -16.86
C TYR A 374 -23.29 26.86 -16.09
N ALA A 375 -24.01 25.89 -16.65
CA ALA A 375 -25.05 25.12 -15.98
C ALA A 375 -24.85 23.62 -16.25
N PHE A 376 -24.42 22.87 -15.24
CA PHE A 376 -24.15 21.43 -15.40
C PHE A 376 -24.28 20.65 -14.09
N ASP A 377 -24.46 19.34 -14.21
CA ASP A 377 -24.38 18.39 -13.11
C ASP A 377 -22.94 17.84 -12.98
N LEU A 378 -22.42 17.83 -11.76
CA LEU A 378 -21.18 17.15 -11.40
C LEU A 378 -21.49 15.95 -10.51
N ALA A 379 -21.22 14.75 -10.99
CA ALA A 379 -21.26 13.53 -10.20
C ALA A 379 -19.85 13.06 -9.82
N VAL A 380 -19.68 12.65 -8.56
CA VAL A 380 -18.41 12.14 -8.02
C VAL A 380 -18.64 10.76 -7.41
N VAL A 381 -17.88 9.77 -7.85
CA VAL A 381 -17.98 8.37 -7.40
C VAL A 381 -16.76 8.00 -6.57
N ASN A 382 -16.99 7.44 -5.37
CA ASN A 382 -15.92 6.83 -4.56
C ASN A 382 -15.60 5.42 -5.09
N ASN A 383 -14.39 5.23 -5.63
CA ASN A 383 -13.95 3.92 -6.10
C ASN A 383 -13.23 3.08 -5.06
N GLY A 384 -12.96 3.61 -3.87
CA GLY A 384 -12.26 2.89 -2.82
C GLY A 384 -13.17 1.96 -2.01
N ALA A 385 -12.59 0.88 -1.51
CA ALA A 385 -13.22 -0.01 -0.52
C ALA A 385 -13.45 0.69 0.83
N GLU A 386 -12.74 1.77 1.11
CA GLU A 386 -12.93 2.58 2.31
C GLU A 386 -13.95 3.71 2.07
N PRO A 387 -14.82 3.99 3.05
CA PRO A 387 -15.71 5.12 2.95
C PRO A 387 -14.95 6.44 3.15
N LEU A 388 -15.29 7.45 2.35
CA LEU A 388 -14.68 8.77 2.45
C LEU A 388 -15.51 9.67 3.37
N ARG A 389 -14.84 10.20 4.39
CA ARG A 389 -15.36 11.30 5.21
C ARG A 389 -14.92 12.59 4.50
N ASP A 390 -15.87 13.46 4.18
CA ASP A 390 -15.64 14.79 3.60
C ASP A 390 -15.14 14.77 2.15
N VAL A 391 -16.06 14.59 1.19
CA VAL A 391 -15.74 14.77 -0.23
C VAL A 391 -15.80 16.25 -0.57
N ARG A 392 -14.67 16.78 -1.06
CA ARG A 392 -14.51 18.17 -1.45
C ARG A 392 -14.09 18.25 -2.91
N VAL A 393 -14.70 19.17 -3.65
CA VAL A 393 -14.26 19.53 -5.00
C VAL A 393 -14.24 21.05 -5.09
N LEU A 394 -13.10 21.63 -5.45
CA LEU A 394 -13.00 23.05 -5.71
C LEU A 394 -13.20 23.30 -7.21
N LEU A 395 -14.16 24.15 -7.54
CA LEU A 395 -14.39 24.64 -8.89
C LEU A 395 -13.92 26.09 -8.97
N THR A 396 -13.02 26.39 -9.91
CA THR A 396 -12.57 27.75 -10.19
C THR A 396 -13.09 28.18 -11.54
N PHE A 397 -13.96 29.19 -11.54
CA PHE A 397 -14.50 29.82 -12.75
C PHE A 397 -13.71 31.09 -13.05
N ALA A 398 -13.43 31.35 -14.32
CA ALA A 398 -12.81 32.59 -14.77
C ALA A 398 -13.42 33.04 -16.10
N ARG A 399 -13.39 34.35 -16.34
CA ARG A 399 -13.72 34.94 -17.66
C ARG A 399 -12.43 35.38 -18.34
N ARG A 400 -12.38 35.29 -19.66
CA ARG A 400 -11.30 35.87 -20.47
C ARG A 400 -11.72 37.24 -20.97
N ASP A 401 -10.91 38.25 -20.69
CA ASP A 401 -11.11 39.58 -21.27
C ASP A 401 -10.73 39.61 -22.76
N ALA A 402 -10.99 40.73 -23.46
CA ALA A 402 -10.60 40.91 -24.86
C ALA A 402 -9.09 40.79 -25.12
N GLY A 403 -8.26 40.93 -24.08
CA GLY A 403 -6.82 40.72 -24.12
C GLY A 403 -6.40 39.28 -23.74
N ASN A 404 -7.34 38.34 -23.68
CA ASN A 404 -7.13 36.94 -23.29
C ASN A 404 -6.59 36.74 -21.86
N ARG A 405 -6.77 37.72 -20.97
CA ARG A 405 -6.37 37.62 -19.55
C ARG A 405 -7.53 37.07 -18.73
N ARG A 406 -7.20 36.24 -17.74
CA ARG A 406 -8.18 35.72 -16.78
C ARG A 406 -8.60 36.83 -15.83
N THR A 407 -9.90 37.10 -15.78
CA THR A 407 -10.55 38.10 -14.92
C THR A 407 -11.78 37.47 -14.27
N GLY A 408 -12.29 38.08 -13.19
CA GLY A 408 -13.51 37.60 -12.53
C GLY A 408 -13.40 36.18 -11.96
N ILE A 409 -12.24 35.83 -11.38
CA ILE A 409 -12.02 34.50 -10.81
C ILE A 409 -12.97 34.29 -9.63
N THR A 410 -13.80 33.26 -9.72
CA THR A 410 -14.75 32.88 -8.68
C THR A 410 -14.49 31.43 -8.28
N GLU A 411 -14.32 31.18 -6.99
CA GLU A 411 -14.10 29.84 -6.44
C GLU A 411 -15.36 29.33 -5.77
N ARG A 412 -15.75 28.09 -6.08
CA ARG A 412 -16.89 27.40 -5.49
C ARG A 412 -16.44 26.05 -4.94
N GLY A 413 -16.40 25.96 -3.61
CA GLY A 413 -16.18 24.69 -2.92
C GLY A 413 -17.47 23.87 -2.87
N LEU A 414 -17.47 22.71 -3.50
CA LEU A 414 -18.51 21.70 -3.36
C LEU A 414 -18.12 20.76 -2.23
N PHE A 415 -19.00 20.63 -1.24
CA PHE A 415 -18.77 19.82 -0.06
C PHE A 415 -19.92 18.84 0.15
N TYR A 416 -19.57 17.59 0.45
CA TYR A 416 -20.50 16.58 0.95
C TYR A 416 -20.09 16.20 2.36
N GLU A 417 -20.92 16.61 3.33
CA GLU A 417 -20.73 16.37 4.77
C GLU A 417 -20.96 14.90 5.17
N GLY A 418 -21.55 14.10 4.27
CA GLY A 418 -21.85 12.70 4.52
C GLY A 418 -20.66 11.76 4.30
N LEU A 419 -20.83 10.55 4.82
CA LEU A 419 -19.92 9.44 4.54
C LEU A 419 -20.20 8.90 3.13
N LEU A 420 -19.33 9.20 2.16
CA LEU A 420 -19.45 8.63 0.81
C LEU A 420 -18.94 7.18 0.82
N ARG A 421 -19.88 6.23 0.97
CA ARG A 421 -19.59 4.79 1.03
C ARG A 421 -18.91 4.27 -0.26
N PRO A 422 -18.29 3.08 -0.21
CA PRO A 422 -17.71 2.44 -1.39
C PRO A 422 -18.71 2.33 -2.53
N ALA A 423 -18.27 2.64 -3.76
CA ALA A 423 -19.10 2.74 -4.95
C ALA A 423 -20.41 3.47 -4.65
N ARG A 424 -20.34 4.68 -4.10
CA ARG A 424 -21.47 5.61 -4.05
C ARG A 424 -21.13 6.87 -4.81
N ALA A 425 -22.16 7.46 -5.38
CA ALA A 425 -22.08 8.72 -6.10
C ALA A 425 -22.77 9.82 -5.29
N VAL A 426 -22.15 11.00 -5.26
CA VAL A 426 -22.80 12.26 -4.88
C VAL A 426 -22.90 13.13 -6.14
N LYS A 427 -23.97 13.91 -6.25
CA LYS A 427 -24.21 14.79 -7.39
C LYS A 427 -24.52 16.20 -6.91
N TRP A 428 -23.91 17.20 -7.54
CA TRP A 428 -24.25 18.60 -7.39
C TRP A 428 -24.73 19.16 -8.72
N HIS A 429 -25.67 20.09 -8.66
CA HIS A 429 -25.99 20.98 -9.77
C HIS A 429 -25.20 22.28 -9.58
N VAL A 430 -24.53 22.74 -10.64
CA VAL A 430 -23.62 23.88 -10.59
C VAL A 430 -24.03 24.90 -11.63
N GLU A 431 -24.31 26.11 -11.15
CA GLU A 431 -24.56 27.31 -11.94
C GLU A 431 -23.51 28.36 -11.57
N ALA A 432 -22.74 28.85 -12.55
CA ALA A 432 -21.75 29.89 -12.29
C ALA A 432 -21.34 30.65 -13.57
N PRO A 433 -21.09 31.97 -13.48
CA PRO A 433 -20.59 32.74 -14.61
C PRO A 433 -19.13 32.39 -14.93
N GLY A 434 -18.78 32.27 -16.22
CA GLY A 434 -17.41 32.01 -16.64
C GLY A 434 -17.28 31.56 -18.08
N THR A 435 -16.08 31.70 -18.65
CA THR A 435 -15.73 31.10 -19.95
C THR A 435 -14.65 30.04 -19.82
N GLU A 436 -14.12 29.84 -18.61
CA GLU A 436 -13.15 28.81 -18.28
C GLU A 436 -13.46 28.24 -16.90
N ILE A 437 -13.39 26.91 -16.78
CA ILE A 437 -13.54 26.18 -15.52
C ILE A 437 -12.30 25.33 -15.24
N LYS A 438 -11.85 25.33 -13.99
CA LYS A 438 -10.85 24.40 -13.45
C LYS A 438 -11.48 23.60 -12.33
N VAL A 439 -11.23 22.29 -12.30
CA VAL A 439 -11.79 21.37 -11.31
C VAL A 439 -10.68 20.69 -10.54
N GLU A 440 -10.71 20.82 -9.21
CA GLU A 440 -9.71 20.27 -8.31
C GLU A 440 -10.40 19.41 -7.23
N PRO A 441 -10.42 18.08 -7.37
CA PRO A 441 -10.94 17.23 -6.32
C PRO A 441 -9.97 17.22 -5.12
N GLY A 442 -10.51 17.20 -3.90
CA GLY A 442 -9.72 17.16 -2.67
C GLY A 442 -8.91 15.86 -2.50
N VAL A 443 -9.23 14.83 -3.28
CA VAL A 443 -8.48 13.58 -3.36
C VAL A 443 -8.13 13.33 -4.82
N VAL A 444 -6.83 13.34 -5.13
CA VAL A 444 -6.28 13.18 -6.49
C VAL A 444 -5.44 11.90 -6.53
N GLY A 445 -5.39 11.28 -7.71
CA GLY A 445 -4.46 10.21 -8.02
C GLY A 445 -5.08 8.82 -8.06
N PRO A 446 -4.26 7.80 -8.40
CA PRO A 446 -4.70 6.42 -8.45
C PRO A 446 -5.10 5.94 -7.06
N LEU A 447 -6.04 5.01 -7.04
CA LEU A 447 -6.56 4.40 -5.84
C LEU A 447 -5.40 3.74 -5.05
N PRO A 448 -5.16 4.12 -3.78
CA PRO A 448 -4.02 3.63 -3.01
C PRO A 448 -4.21 2.22 -2.43
N GLY A 449 -5.41 1.64 -2.53
CA GLY A 449 -5.80 0.37 -1.93
C GLY A 449 -6.78 -0.40 -2.80
N GLU A 450 -7.64 -1.20 -2.17
CA GLU A 450 -8.63 -2.01 -2.89
C GLU A 450 -9.77 -1.17 -3.44
N ALA A 451 -10.22 -1.51 -4.65
CA ALA A 451 -11.44 -0.98 -5.24
C ALA A 451 -12.66 -1.39 -4.42
N ALA A 452 -13.72 -0.58 -4.48
CA ALA A 452 -15.00 -0.87 -3.85
C ALA A 452 -15.50 -2.26 -4.28
N PRO A 453 -16.19 -3.00 -3.40
CA PRO A 453 -16.65 -4.34 -3.74
C PRO A 453 -17.64 -4.31 -4.91
N PRO A 454 -17.66 -5.35 -5.77
CA PRO A 454 -18.50 -5.37 -6.97
C PRO A 454 -20.00 -5.24 -6.66
N GLU A 455 -20.46 -5.73 -5.51
CA GLU A 455 -21.87 -5.61 -5.07
C GLU A 455 -22.30 -4.14 -4.96
N ALA A 456 -21.39 -3.25 -4.54
CA ALA A 456 -21.69 -1.84 -4.41
C ALA A 456 -21.80 -1.15 -5.79
N TYR A 457 -21.05 -1.62 -6.79
CA TYR A 457 -21.17 -1.13 -8.18
C TYR A 457 -22.46 -1.60 -8.86
N VAL A 458 -22.99 -2.77 -8.52
CA VAL A 458 -24.30 -3.21 -9.04
C VAL A 458 -25.41 -2.24 -8.66
N GLU A 459 -25.36 -1.64 -7.47
CA GLU A 459 -26.37 -0.63 -7.12
C GLU A 459 -26.20 0.66 -7.96
N LEU A 460 -24.98 0.97 -8.42
CA LEU A 460 -24.71 2.12 -9.30
C LEU A 460 -25.14 1.92 -10.73
N THR A 461 -25.37 0.69 -11.20
CA THR A 461 -25.93 0.46 -12.54
C THR A 461 -27.36 0.99 -12.67
N ARG A 462 -28.02 1.27 -11.54
CA ARG A 462 -29.36 1.88 -11.46
C ARG A 462 -29.33 3.39 -11.22
N ALA A 463 -28.16 4.01 -11.25
CA ALA A 463 -28.04 5.45 -11.06
C ALA A 463 -28.78 6.22 -12.16
N ARG A 464 -29.35 7.38 -11.80
CA ARG A 464 -30.06 8.24 -12.78
C ARG A 464 -29.13 8.79 -13.87
N SER A 465 -27.86 9.02 -13.56
CA SER A 465 -26.86 9.51 -14.52
C SER A 465 -26.31 8.36 -15.36
N ARG A 466 -26.42 8.48 -16.68
CA ARG A 466 -25.87 7.51 -17.65
C ARG A 466 -24.35 7.36 -17.51
N ALA A 467 -23.61 8.46 -17.36
CA ALA A 467 -22.15 8.42 -17.14
C ALA A 467 -21.78 7.59 -15.90
N VAL A 468 -22.53 7.73 -14.80
CA VAL A 468 -22.32 6.92 -13.58
C VAL A 468 -22.63 5.44 -13.82
N ARG A 469 -23.67 5.12 -14.61
CA ARG A 469 -23.99 3.73 -14.97
C ARG A 469 -22.92 3.10 -15.87
N ILE A 470 -22.39 3.84 -16.85
CA ILE A 470 -21.26 3.42 -17.69
C ILE A 470 -20.04 3.14 -16.81
N HIS A 471 -19.74 4.02 -15.85
CA HIS A 471 -18.67 3.80 -14.88
C HIS A 471 -18.90 2.57 -14.00
N ALA A 472 -20.14 2.32 -13.58
CA ALA A 472 -20.50 1.12 -12.84
C ALA A 472 -20.22 -0.16 -13.65
N ALA A 473 -20.64 -0.19 -14.91
CA ALA A 473 -20.36 -1.30 -15.83
C ALA A 473 -18.85 -1.48 -16.06
N LYS A 474 -18.11 -0.37 -16.22
CA LYS A 474 -16.65 -0.37 -16.28
C LYS A 474 -16.03 -1.02 -15.03
N MET A 475 -16.49 -0.64 -13.83
CA MET A 475 -15.94 -1.20 -12.60
C MET A 475 -16.36 -2.65 -12.37
N LEU A 476 -17.57 -3.07 -12.79
CA LEU A 476 -17.93 -4.48 -12.80
C LEU A 476 -17.02 -5.30 -13.73
N ALA A 477 -16.68 -4.77 -14.90
CA ALA A 477 -15.68 -5.39 -15.79
C ALA A 477 -14.29 -5.46 -15.13
N TYR A 478 -13.88 -4.42 -14.38
CA TYR A 478 -12.64 -4.43 -13.59
C TYR A 478 -12.61 -5.59 -12.58
N HIS A 479 -13.73 -5.85 -11.90
CA HIS A 479 -13.88 -6.96 -10.97
C HIS A 479 -14.03 -8.33 -11.65
N ARG A 480 -14.15 -8.37 -12.98
CA ARG A 480 -14.55 -9.55 -13.75
C ARG A 480 -15.86 -10.15 -13.23
N ASP A 481 -16.78 -9.26 -12.84
CA ASP A 481 -18.06 -9.67 -12.32
C ASP A 481 -18.95 -10.19 -13.46
N PRO A 482 -19.59 -11.36 -13.32
CA PRO A 482 -20.44 -11.94 -14.37
C PRO A 482 -21.65 -11.09 -14.73
N ARG A 483 -22.01 -10.08 -13.92
CA ARG A 483 -23.11 -9.13 -14.18
C ARG A 483 -22.69 -7.96 -15.07
N ALA A 484 -21.39 -7.81 -15.38
CA ALA A 484 -20.91 -6.72 -16.23
C ALA A 484 -21.54 -6.71 -17.64
N PRO A 485 -21.68 -7.84 -18.35
CA PRO A 485 -22.35 -7.87 -19.65
C PRO A 485 -23.81 -7.44 -19.59
N ASP A 486 -24.55 -7.85 -18.56
CA ASP A 486 -25.96 -7.45 -18.37
C ASP A 486 -26.06 -5.94 -18.15
N ALA A 487 -25.20 -5.38 -17.30
CA ALA A 487 -25.14 -3.94 -17.07
C ALA A 487 -24.80 -3.14 -18.36
N LEU A 488 -23.95 -3.69 -19.23
CA LEU A 488 -23.68 -3.11 -20.55
C LEU A 488 -24.87 -3.25 -21.50
N GLY A 489 -25.59 -4.36 -21.45
CA GLY A 489 -26.82 -4.57 -22.22
C GLY A 489 -27.91 -3.57 -21.86
N GLU A 490 -28.09 -3.27 -20.57
CA GLU A 490 -29.04 -2.26 -20.07
C GLU A 490 -28.71 -0.83 -20.50
N LEU A 491 -27.43 -0.55 -20.82
CA LEU A 491 -27.00 0.75 -21.34
C LEU A 491 -27.36 0.94 -22.82
N GLY A 492 -27.53 -0.15 -23.57
CA GLY A 492 -27.74 -0.11 -25.02
C GLY A 492 -26.51 0.37 -25.80
N GLY A 493 -26.75 0.98 -26.96
CA GLY A 493 -25.72 1.67 -27.74
C GLY A 493 -25.32 3.03 -27.11
N GLY A 494 -24.16 3.53 -27.52
CA GLY A 494 -23.67 4.86 -27.17
C GLY A 494 -24.52 5.96 -27.79
N SER A 495 -24.69 7.07 -27.08
CA SER A 495 -25.40 8.24 -27.62
C SER A 495 -24.62 8.95 -28.74
N ASN A 496 -23.31 8.74 -28.78
CA ASN A 496 -22.38 9.29 -29.75
C ASN A 496 -21.20 8.32 -29.99
N ALA A 497 -20.35 8.61 -30.98
CA ALA A 497 -19.26 7.72 -31.39
C ALA A 497 -18.23 7.47 -30.26
N GLN A 498 -17.90 8.51 -29.47
CA GLN A 498 -16.95 8.40 -28.37
C GLN A 498 -17.49 7.53 -27.22
N GLU A 499 -18.78 7.65 -26.95
CA GLU A 499 -19.45 6.81 -25.97
C GLU A 499 -19.55 5.36 -26.45
N GLU A 500 -19.91 5.13 -27.72
CA GLU A 500 -19.95 3.78 -28.30
C GLU A 500 -18.56 3.12 -28.22
N GLU A 501 -17.49 3.86 -28.56
CA GLU A 501 -16.12 3.37 -28.43
C GLU A 501 -15.77 3.02 -26.97
N THR A 502 -16.20 3.86 -26.02
CA THR A 502 -16.02 3.59 -24.59
C THR A 502 -16.76 2.32 -24.17
N LEU A 503 -18.00 2.14 -24.60
CA LEU A 503 -18.79 0.94 -24.31
C LEU A 503 -18.16 -0.30 -24.93
N ASP A 504 -17.67 -0.21 -26.16
CA ASP A 504 -16.95 -1.29 -26.85
C ASP A 504 -15.67 -1.70 -26.10
N ARG A 505 -14.91 -0.73 -25.60
CA ARG A 505 -13.75 -1.02 -24.74
C ARG A 505 -14.15 -1.74 -23.46
N ILE A 506 -15.26 -1.35 -22.82
CA ILE A 506 -15.75 -2.02 -21.61
C ILE A 506 -16.25 -3.44 -21.94
N ARG A 507 -16.96 -3.63 -23.07
CA ARG A 507 -17.42 -4.96 -23.54
C ARG A 507 -16.23 -5.89 -23.76
N ARG A 508 -15.15 -5.41 -24.39
CA ARG A 508 -13.90 -6.19 -24.55
C ARG A 508 -13.27 -6.54 -23.21
N ALA A 509 -13.24 -5.61 -22.26
CA ALA A 509 -12.69 -5.87 -20.92
C ALA A 509 -13.55 -6.83 -20.09
N ALA A 510 -14.86 -6.89 -20.35
CA ALA A 510 -15.80 -7.83 -19.73
C ALA A 510 -15.87 -9.19 -20.44
N ALA A 511 -15.12 -9.38 -21.53
CA ALA A 511 -15.14 -10.61 -22.29
C ALA A 511 -14.65 -11.81 -21.46
N PRO A 512 -15.13 -13.03 -21.75
CA PRO A 512 -14.70 -14.23 -21.04
C PRO A 512 -13.21 -14.55 -21.24
N VAL A 513 -12.63 -14.10 -22.34
CA VAL A 513 -11.20 -14.27 -22.64
C VAL A 513 -10.61 -12.90 -22.94
N ILE A 514 -9.55 -12.53 -22.22
CA ILE A 514 -8.96 -11.19 -22.29
C ILE A 514 -7.44 -11.24 -22.54
N PRO A 515 -6.89 -10.32 -23.34
CA PRO A 515 -5.47 -10.08 -23.40
C PRO A 515 -5.04 -9.12 -22.27
N CYS A 516 -3.89 -9.38 -21.65
CA CYS A 516 -3.28 -8.52 -20.63
C CYS A 516 -1.75 -8.57 -20.70
N GLY A 517 -1.08 -7.63 -20.02
CA GLY A 517 0.38 -7.64 -19.91
C GLY A 517 1.11 -7.55 -21.25
N ALA A 518 0.51 -6.88 -22.23
CA ALA A 518 1.06 -6.71 -23.56
C ALA A 518 2.38 -5.91 -23.51
N THR A 519 3.46 -6.51 -23.98
CA THR A 519 4.79 -5.91 -24.01
C THR A 519 5.44 -6.19 -25.35
N GLN A 520 6.09 -5.17 -25.92
CA GLN A 520 6.90 -5.34 -27.12
C GLN A 520 8.35 -5.65 -26.74
N ARG A 521 8.95 -6.64 -27.40
CA ARG A 521 10.36 -7.02 -27.26
C ARG A 521 10.97 -7.18 -28.65
N GLY A 522 11.44 -6.07 -29.21
CA GLY A 522 11.89 -6.03 -30.60
C GLY A 522 10.72 -6.20 -31.57
N ASP A 523 10.83 -7.19 -32.44
CA ASP A 523 9.82 -7.62 -33.43
C ASP A 523 8.83 -8.65 -32.89
N ARG A 524 8.73 -8.77 -31.55
CA ARG A 524 7.85 -9.73 -30.89
C ARG A 524 6.90 -9.07 -29.91
N LEU A 525 5.66 -9.56 -29.89
CA LEU A 525 4.60 -9.25 -28.95
C LEU A 525 4.53 -10.33 -27.88
N GLY A 526 4.92 -9.98 -26.66
CA GLY A 526 4.64 -10.78 -25.47
C GLY A 526 3.29 -10.37 -24.89
N VAL A 527 2.31 -11.28 -24.87
CA VAL A 527 0.97 -11.01 -24.33
C VAL A 527 0.49 -12.20 -23.51
N CYS A 528 -0.22 -11.95 -22.43
CA CYS A 528 -0.90 -12.99 -21.65
C CYS A 528 -2.36 -13.03 -22.07
N VAL A 529 -2.86 -14.20 -22.47
CA VAL A 529 -4.28 -14.41 -22.80
C VAL A 529 -4.91 -15.22 -21.67
N PHE A 530 -5.82 -14.60 -20.93
CA PHE A 530 -6.46 -15.19 -19.76
C PHE A 530 -7.91 -15.54 -20.05
N ASN A 531 -8.27 -16.78 -19.74
CA ASN A 531 -9.64 -17.27 -19.85
C ASN A 531 -10.32 -17.24 -18.47
N ALA A 532 -11.19 -16.26 -18.28
CA ALA A 532 -12.00 -16.08 -17.07
C ALA A 532 -13.26 -16.97 -17.03
N SER A 533 -13.61 -17.63 -18.13
CA SER A 533 -14.83 -18.42 -18.22
C SER A 533 -14.72 -19.77 -17.50
N ALA A 534 -15.86 -20.45 -17.36
CA ALA A 534 -15.95 -21.82 -16.87
C ALA A 534 -15.69 -22.89 -17.96
N MET A 535 -15.35 -22.47 -19.18
CA MET A 535 -15.15 -23.37 -20.33
C MET A 535 -13.75 -23.21 -20.92
N SER A 536 -13.16 -24.29 -21.40
CA SER A 536 -11.91 -24.24 -22.17
C SER A 536 -12.19 -23.90 -23.64
N TYR A 537 -11.30 -23.16 -24.28
CA TYR A 537 -11.42 -22.80 -25.69
C TYR A 537 -10.21 -23.28 -26.50
N THR A 538 -10.44 -23.66 -27.76
CA THR A 538 -9.40 -24.04 -28.74
C THR A 538 -9.55 -23.22 -30.01
N GLY A 539 -8.43 -22.85 -30.63
CA GLY A 539 -8.43 -22.05 -31.85
C GLY A 539 -8.91 -20.62 -31.62
N ALA A 540 -8.53 -20.02 -30.49
CA ALA A 540 -8.81 -18.61 -30.23
C ALA A 540 -7.98 -17.72 -31.17
N VAL A 541 -8.48 -16.54 -31.50
CA VAL A 541 -7.79 -15.58 -32.36
C VAL A 541 -7.59 -14.29 -31.57
N LEU A 542 -6.35 -13.83 -31.47
CA LEU A 542 -6.04 -12.49 -30.98
C LEU A 542 -6.08 -11.53 -32.15
N ARG A 543 -6.84 -10.45 -32.04
CA ARG A 543 -7.03 -9.44 -33.08
C ARG A 543 -6.69 -8.05 -32.54
N GLU A 544 -5.94 -7.28 -33.32
CA GLU A 544 -5.70 -5.87 -33.02
C GLU A 544 -7.00 -5.06 -33.17
N VAL A 545 -7.17 -4.04 -32.33
CA VAL A 545 -8.27 -3.08 -32.48
C VAL A 545 -7.67 -1.72 -32.83
N ARG A 546 -8.04 -1.18 -34.00
CA ARG A 546 -7.63 0.16 -34.47
C ARG A 546 -8.83 1.10 -34.49
N GLU A 547 -8.58 2.36 -34.13
CA GLU A 547 -9.51 3.45 -34.37
C GLU A 547 -9.65 3.67 -35.89
N GLY A 548 -10.85 3.51 -36.44
CA GLY A 548 -11.15 3.83 -37.86
C GLY A 548 -11.44 2.66 -38.81
N GLY A 549 -11.57 1.42 -38.34
CA GLY A 549 -12.10 0.28 -39.12
C GLY A 549 -11.15 -0.92 -39.30
N ASP A 550 -11.64 -1.97 -39.97
CA ASP A 550 -10.99 -3.30 -40.05
C ASP A 550 -9.85 -3.41 -41.09
N ALA A 551 -9.56 -2.37 -41.87
CA ALA A 551 -8.56 -2.45 -42.93
C ALA A 551 -7.13 -2.56 -42.36
N GLY A 552 -6.47 -3.70 -42.60
CA GLY A 552 -5.09 -3.92 -42.16
C GLY A 552 -4.94 -4.27 -40.68
N VAL A 553 -5.98 -4.82 -40.06
CA VAL A 553 -5.95 -5.34 -38.69
C VAL A 553 -5.08 -6.60 -38.63
N ARG A 554 -4.10 -6.62 -37.71
CA ARG A 554 -3.26 -7.79 -37.47
C ARG A 554 -4.03 -8.85 -36.66
N GLU A 555 -3.89 -10.10 -37.07
CA GLU A 555 -4.51 -11.25 -36.42
C GLU A 555 -3.46 -12.34 -36.12
N TRP A 556 -3.59 -12.95 -34.95
CA TRP A 556 -2.73 -14.04 -34.50
C TRP A 556 -3.57 -15.22 -34.04
N LYS A 557 -3.41 -16.36 -34.70
CA LYS A 557 -4.06 -17.61 -34.31
C LYS A 557 -3.35 -18.20 -33.09
N ILE A 558 -4.13 -18.63 -32.11
CA ILE A 558 -3.65 -19.27 -30.89
C ILE A 558 -3.89 -20.78 -31.04
N ASP A 559 -2.84 -21.48 -31.48
CA ASP A 559 -2.82 -22.94 -31.64
C ASP A 559 -2.58 -23.64 -30.29
N ALA A 560 -3.35 -23.25 -29.27
CA ALA A 560 -3.32 -23.82 -27.93
C ALA A 560 -4.71 -23.83 -27.29
N THR A 561 -4.92 -24.76 -26.36
CA THR A 561 -6.13 -24.79 -25.55
C THR A 561 -6.01 -23.76 -24.43
N LEU A 562 -6.89 -22.76 -24.41
CA LEU A 562 -7.02 -21.80 -23.31
C LEU A 562 -7.71 -22.50 -22.12
N PRO A 563 -6.99 -22.80 -21.01
CA PRO A 563 -7.55 -23.53 -19.89
C PRO A 563 -8.50 -22.65 -19.08
N VAL A 564 -9.42 -23.28 -18.35
CA VAL A 564 -10.37 -22.59 -17.46
C VAL A 564 -9.61 -21.87 -16.34
N HIS A 565 -9.89 -20.57 -16.14
CA HIS A 565 -9.28 -19.72 -15.09
C HIS A 565 -7.75 -19.63 -15.13
N GLU A 566 -7.14 -19.85 -16.30
CA GLU A 566 -5.70 -19.79 -16.48
C GLU A 566 -5.31 -18.84 -17.62
N GLY A 567 -4.12 -18.26 -17.50
CA GLY A 567 -3.51 -17.44 -18.53
C GLY A 567 -2.43 -18.19 -19.29
N LEU A 568 -2.39 -18.03 -20.60
CA LEU A 568 -1.31 -18.51 -21.46
C LEU A 568 -0.48 -17.34 -21.96
N LYS A 569 0.84 -17.43 -21.74
CA LYS A 569 1.78 -16.44 -22.23
C LYS A 569 2.15 -16.76 -23.66
N LEU A 570 1.79 -15.85 -24.55
CA LEU A 570 2.06 -15.92 -25.97
C LEU A 570 3.25 -15.03 -26.32
N ASP A 571 4.01 -15.48 -27.30
CA ASP A 571 5.13 -14.75 -27.88
C ASP A 571 4.98 -14.75 -29.40
N LEU A 572 4.35 -13.70 -29.92
CA LEU A 572 3.82 -13.60 -31.29
C LEU A 572 4.70 -12.66 -32.13
N PRO A 573 4.80 -12.84 -33.46
CA PRO A 573 5.48 -11.88 -34.32
C PRO A 573 4.74 -10.55 -34.35
N LEU A 574 5.46 -9.44 -34.26
CA LEU A 574 4.91 -8.07 -34.27
C LEU A 574 5.69 -7.20 -35.25
N GLU A 575 5.05 -6.86 -36.37
CA GLU A 575 5.60 -5.91 -37.34
C GLU A 575 5.13 -4.49 -37.00
N GLY A 576 6.04 -3.63 -36.54
CA GLY A 576 5.76 -2.23 -36.20
C GLY A 576 5.51 -1.99 -34.71
N GLU A 577 4.66 -1.02 -34.39
CA GLU A 577 4.38 -0.61 -33.02
C GLU A 577 3.36 -1.53 -32.32
N LEU A 578 3.44 -1.55 -30.98
CA LEU A 578 2.49 -2.22 -30.10
C LEU A 578 1.06 -1.68 -30.36
N PRO A 579 0.07 -2.56 -30.61
CA PRO A 579 -1.29 -2.12 -30.84
C PRO A 579 -1.86 -1.37 -29.62
N PRO A 580 -2.69 -0.33 -29.83
CA PRO A 580 -3.28 0.45 -28.75
C PRO A 580 -4.30 -0.37 -27.95
N ASP A 581 -5.00 -1.30 -28.59
CA ASP A 581 -5.95 -2.23 -27.99
C ASP A 581 -5.98 -3.57 -28.74
N MET A 582 -6.42 -4.62 -28.06
CA MET A 582 -6.52 -5.98 -28.61
C MET A 582 -7.75 -6.70 -28.06
N VAL A 583 -8.33 -7.57 -28.89
CA VAL A 583 -9.46 -8.43 -28.51
C VAL A 583 -9.11 -9.88 -28.75
N VAL A 584 -9.60 -10.77 -27.90
CA VAL A 584 -9.50 -12.22 -28.13
C VAL A 584 -10.88 -12.72 -28.50
N GLU A 585 -10.99 -13.27 -29.70
CA GLU A 585 -12.18 -13.96 -30.15
C GLU A 585 -12.05 -15.43 -29.70
N PRO A 586 -12.90 -15.88 -28.76
CA PRO A 586 -12.83 -17.25 -28.27
C PRO A 586 -13.17 -18.21 -29.42
N GLY A 587 -12.35 -19.24 -29.58
CA GLY A 587 -12.59 -20.28 -30.57
C GLY A 587 -13.69 -21.26 -30.13
N ARG A 588 -13.56 -22.53 -30.54
CA ARG A 588 -14.53 -23.56 -30.17
C ARG A 588 -14.31 -24.01 -28.73
N VAL A 589 -15.41 -24.34 -28.05
CA VAL A 589 -15.34 -24.99 -26.73
C VAL A 589 -14.59 -26.31 -26.87
N ALA A 590 -13.50 -26.46 -26.12
CA ALA A 590 -12.74 -27.69 -26.16
C ALA A 590 -13.57 -28.83 -25.54
N PRO A 591 -13.52 -30.04 -26.11
CA PRO A 591 -14.16 -31.20 -25.48
C PRO A 591 -13.57 -31.43 -24.08
N PRO A 592 -14.37 -31.92 -23.11
CA PRO A 592 -13.84 -32.23 -21.78
C PRO A 592 -12.68 -33.23 -21.89
N PRO A 593 -11.61 -33.08 -21.09
CA PRO A 593 -10.51 -34.04 -21.08
C PRO A 593 -11.07 -35.44 -20.78
N ARG A 594 -10.73 -36.40 -21.65
CA ARG A 594 -11.20 -37.79 -21.55
C ARG A 594 -10.54 -38.54 -20.41
#